data_AF-A0AAN1HS40-F1
#
_entry.id   AF-A0AAN1HS40-F1
#
_cell.length_a   1.000
_cell.length_b   1.000
_cell.length_c   1.000
_cell.angle_alpha   90.00
_cell.angle_beta   90.00
_cell.angle_gamma   90.00
#
_symmetry.space_group_name_H-M   'P 1'
#
loop_
_entity.id
_entity.type
_entity.pdbx_description
1 polymer ?
#
loop_
_entity_poly.entity_id
_entity_poly.type
_entity_poly.pdbx_seq_one_letter_code
_entity_poly.pdbx_strand_id
1 'polypeptide(L)'
;MMTPSEAGEAGRARYTHRLRVSSTAGVALLAEWDRCRWIWNECVAKSKATHLHNKTTLGKRTCGPAQLDRMLTEARERTPWLREGASVPQQQVIRDFGRSRAKAHKDIRERLPQRQRAGMPKWKKKREALPTLNYTRRGFRLRDDRLHLAGGIVLTVVWSRDLPAEPSSVRVYQDSVGHWYCSFGATRSRSIQVGMARGEEEFGLSP
;
A
#
# COMPACT_ATOMS: atom_id res chain seq x y z
N MET A 1 0.07 32.73 -26.32
CA MET A 1 -0.86 32.70 -25.17
C MET A 1 -0.78 31.33 -24.54
N MET A 2 0.02 31.18 -23.49
CA MET A 2 0.22 29.94 -22.75
C MET A 2 -0.70 30.00 -21.53
N THR A 3 -1.78 29.24 -21.54
CA THR A 3 -2.67 29.11 -20.38
C THR A 3 -1.89 28.39 -19.27
N PRO A 4 -1.74 28.99 -18.08
CA PRO A 4 -1.19 28.26 -16.96
C PRO A 4 -2.22 27.23 -16.49
N SER A 5 -1.88 25.95 -16.62
CA SER A 5 -2.59 24.86 -15.96
C SER A 5 -2.39 25.02 -14.44
N GLU A 6 -3.35 25.64 -13.77
CA GLU A 6 -3.48 25.57 -12.31
C GLU A 6 -3.87 24.14 -11.90
N ALA A 7 -2.88 23.25 -11.91
CA ALA A 7 -2.99 21.95 -11.26
C ALA A 7 -2.98 22.21 -9.74
N GLY A 8 -4.16 22.54 -9.19
CA GLY A 8 -4.38 22.65 -7.76
C GLY A 8 -3.81 21.41 -7.07
N GLU A 9 -2.93 21.64 -6.09
CA GLU A 9 -2.12 20.62 -5.43
C GLU A 9 -3.01 19.48 -4.91
N ALA A 10 -3.02 18.36 -5.64
CA ALA A 10 -3.97 17.29 -5.43
C ALA A 10 -3.56 16.45 -4.20
N GLY A 11 -4.17 16.72 -3.06
CA GLY A 11 -3.86 16.03 -1.80
C GLY A 11 -4.24 14.55 -1.86
N ARG A 12 -3.36 13.65 -1.41
CA ARG A 12 -3.67 12.21 -1.32
C ARG A 12 -4.31 11.89 0.03
N ALA A 13 -5.53 11.35 0.01
CA ALA A 13 -6.26 10.95 1.21
C ALA A 13 -6.49 9.43 1.27
N ARG A 14 -6.68 8.92 2.49
CA ARG A 14 -7.03 7.52 2.74
C ARG A 14 -8.45 7.40 3.26
N TYR A 15 -9.22 6.50 2.67
CA TYR A 15 -10.63 6.25 3.00
C TYR A 15 -10.77 4.83 3.52
N THR A 16 -11.07 4.69 4.81
CA THR A 16 -11.15 3.38 5.48
C THR A 16 -12.59 2.94 5.66
N HIS A 17 -12.87 1.69 5.28
CA HIS A 17 -14.19 1.07 5.33
C HIS A 17 -14.09 -0.33 5.93
N ARG A 18 -15.19 -0.78 6.53
CA ARG A 18 -15.32 -2.14 7.05
C ARG A 18 -15.61 -3.12 5.91
N LEU A 19 -15.13 -4.35 6.03
CA LEU A 19 -15.40 -5.42 5.08
C LEU A 19 -16.29 -6.48 5.70
N ARG A 20 -17.27 -6.97 4.94
CA ARG A 20 -17.93 -8.25 5.20
C ARG A 20 -17.18 -9.32 4.43
N VAL A 21 -16.63 -10.28 5.18
CA VAL A 21 -15.76 -11.32 4.65
C VAL A 21 -16.44 -12.66 4.89
N SER A 22 -16.73 -13.40 3.80
CA SER A 22 -17.22 -14.78 3.92
C SER A 22 -16.09 -15.69 4.42
N SER A 23 -16.44 -16.87 4.94
CA SER A 23 -15.47 -17.88 5.38
C SER A 23 -14.46 -18.21 4.28
N THR A 24 -14.93 -18.46 3.05
CA THR A 24 -14.08 -18.74 1.88
C THR A 24 -13.14 -17.58 1.55
N ALA A 25 -13.64 -16.35 1.55
CA ALA A 25 -12.81 -15.17 1.29
C ALA A 25 -11.78 -14.94 2.41
N GLY A 26 -12.13 -15.24 3.66
CA GLY A 26 -11.22 -15.19 4.80
C GLY A 26 -10.06 -16.17 4.67
N VAL A 27 -10.34 -17.42 4.29
CA VAL A 27 -9.31 -18.44 4.01
C VAL A 27 -8.39 -17.98 2.89
N ALA A 28 -8.95 -17.44 1.79
CA ALA A 28 -8.16 -16.95 0.66
C ALA A 28 -7.28 -15.74 1.03
N LEU A 29 -7.80 -14.79 1.82
CA LEU A 29 -7.03 -13.65 2.33
C LEU A 29 -5.87 -14.10 3.22
N LEU A 30 -6.11 -15.08 4.10
CA LEU A 30 -5.07 -15.62 4.97
C LEU A 30 -4.02 -16.41 4.19
N ALA A 31 -4.41 -17.16 3.18
CA ALA A 31 -3.47 -17.85 2.29
C ALA A 31 -2.58 -16.85 1.52
N GLU A 32 -3.18 -15.78 1.01
CA GLU A 32 -2.44 -14.72 0.33
C GLU A 32 -1.52 -13.95 1.29
N TRP A 33 -1.98 -13.74 2.53
CA TRP A 33 -1.15 -13.20 3.58
C TRP A 33 0.03 -14.10 3.93
N ASP A 34 -0.17 -15.42 4.04
CA ASP A 34 0.91 -16.35 4.36
C ASP A 34 2.02 -16.34 3.29
N ARG A 35 1.64 -16.23 2.01
CA ARG A 35 2.59 -16.03 0.89
C ARG A 35 3.35 -14.71 1.01
N CYS A 36 2.64 -13.61 1.25
CA CYS A 36 3.22 -12.29 1.44
C CYS A 36 4.17 -12.23 2.65
N ARG A 37 3.78 -12.87 3.76
CA ARG A 37 4.59 -13.00 4.98
C ARG A 37 5.86 -13.79 4.72
N TRP A 38 5.78 -14.86 3.94
CA TRP A 38 6.95 -15.64 3.54
C TRP A 38 7.94 -14.78 2.73
N ILE A 39 7.48 -14.05 1.71
CA ILE A 39 8.35 -13.16 0.91
C ILE A 39 9.00 -12.07 1.78
N TRP A 40 8.23 -11.46 2.69
CA TRP A 40 8.81 -10.48 3.62
C TRP A 40 9.96 -11.08 4.43
N ASN A 41 9.79 -12.31 4.93
CA ASN A 41 10.80 -12.99 5.70
C ASN A 41 12.04 -13.35 4.85
N GLU A 42 11.85 -13.74 3.59
CA GLU A 42 12.95 -13.91 2.65
C GLU A 42 13.73 -12.60 2.41
N CYS A 43 13.03 -11.47 2.28
CA CYS A 43 13.70 -10.16 2.20
C CYS A 43 14.52 -9.85 3.46
N VAL A 44 13.98 -10.13 4.65
CA VAL A 44 14.70 -9.97 5.92
C VAL A 44 15.93 -10.88 5.97
N ALA A 45 15.80 -12.15 5.58
CA ALA A 45 16.89 -13.11 5.53
C ALA A 45 18.00 -12.65 4.59
N LYS A 46 17.65 -12.24 3.37
CA LYS A 46 18.60 -11.70 2.38
C LYS A 46 19.32 -10.46 2.90
N SER A 47 18.60 -9.52 3.51
CA SER A 47 19.20 -8.31 4.06
C SER A 47 20.17 -8.62 5.21
N LYS A 48 19.84 -9.57 6.08
CA LYS A 48 20.74 -10.02 7.16
C LYS A 48 22.00 -10.69 6.60
N ALA A 49 21.84 -11.59 5.62
CA ALA A 49 22.96 -12.26 4.96
C ALA A 49 23.90 -11.26 4.27
N THR A 50 23.35 -10.29 3.54
CA THR A 50 24.13 -9.21 2.91
C THR A 50 24.87 -8.38 3.95
N HIS A 51 24.21 -8.01 5.06
CA HIS A 51 24.85 -7.26 6.13
C HIS A 51 26.02 -8.02 6.77
N LEU A 52 25.81 -9.31 7.09
CA LEU A 52 26.86 -10.17 7.65
C LEU A 52 28.04 -10.29 6.70
N HIS A 53 27.79 -10.57 5.41
CA HIS A 53 28.84 -10.68 4.40
C HIS A 53 29.66 -9.39 4.27
N ASN A 54 29.01 -8.22 4.27
CA ASN A 54 29.74 -6.95 4.20
C ASN A 54 30.57 -6.68 5.46
N LYS A 55 30.12 -7.18 6.62
CA LYS A 55 30.87 -7.08 7.88
C LYS A 55 32.11 -8.00 7.86
N THR A 56 32.02 -9.18 7.26
CA THR A 56 33.12 -10.17 7.26
C THR A 56 34.14 -9.95 6.16
N THR A 57 33.72 -9.46 4.99
CA THR A 57 34.53 -9.53 3.76
C THR A 57 34.98 -8.15 3.26
N LEU A 58 34.73 -7.05 4.00
CA LEU A 58 34.91 -5.66 3.54
C LEU A 58 34.22 -5.36 2.18
N GLY A 59 33.33 -6.25 1.73
CA GLY A 59 32.63 -6.14 0.46
C GLY A 59 31.48 -5.14 0.52
N LYS A 60 31.09 -4.62 -0.65
CA LYS A 60 29.94 -3.70 -0.81
C LYS A 60 28.77 -4.38 -1.52
N ARG A 61 28.29 -5.53 -1.01
CA ARG A 61 27.05 -6.12 -1.55
C ARG A 61 25.86 -5.26 -1.18
N THR A 62 24.97 -5.08 -2.14
CA THR A 62 23.71 -4.36 -1.93
C THR A 62 22.56 -5.35 -1.69
N CYS A 63 21.46 -4.81 -1.14
CA CYS A 63 20.17 -5.48 -1.04
C CYS A 63 19.13 -4.50 -1.61
N GLY A 64 19.21 -4.30 -2.92
CA GLY A 64 18.39 -3.33 -3.66
C GLY A 64 17.07 -3.92 -4.18
N PRO A 65 16.11 -3.07 -4.60
CA PRO A 65 14.82 -3.52 -5.11
C PRO A 65 14.94 -4.54 -6.25
N ALA A 66 15.82 -4.30 -7.23
CA ALA A 66 16.01 -5.21 -8.37
C ALA A 66 16.47 -6.61 -7.97
N GLN A 67 17.29 -6.74 -6.91
CA GLN A 67 17.73 -8.04 -6.41
C GLN A 67 16.61 -8.79 -5.69
N LEU A 68 15.76 -8.06 -4.96
CA LEU A 68 14.60 -8.62 -4.28
C LEU A 68 13.52 -9.03 -5.28
N ASP A 69 13.31 -8.25 -6.34
CA ASP A 69 12.39 -8.60 -7.42
C ASP A 69 12.88 -9.84 -8.20
N ARG A 70 14.18 -9.95 -8.48
CA ARG A 70 14.76 -11.18 -9.07
C ARG A 70 14.58 -12.39 -8.15
N MET A 71 14.82 -12.21 -6.85
CA MET A 71 14.58 -13.25 -5.84
C MET A 71 13.13 -13.71 -5.83
N LEU A 72 12.17 -12.78 -6.00
CA LEU A 72 10.75 -13.13 -6.12
C LEU A 72 10.46 -13.95 -7.37
N THR A 73 10.97 -13.54 -8.52
CA THR A 73 10.79 -14.27 -9.78
C THR A 73 11.27 -15.70 -9.63
N GLU A 74 12.50 -15.88 -9.18
CA GLU A 74 13.10 -17.19 -8.92
C GLU A 74 12.33 -18.02 -7.89
N ALA A 75 11.87 -17.39 -6.80
CA ALA A 75 11.09 -18.08 -5.76
C ALA A 75 9.74 -18.57 -6.29
N ARG A 76 9.06 -17.75 -7.11
CA ARG A 76 7.81 -18.14 -7.79
C ARG A 76 8.04 -19.19 -8.86
N GLU A 77 9.23 -19.27 -9.43
CA GLU A 77 9.59 -20.32 -10.37
C GLU A 77 9.70 -21.69 -9.69
N ARG A 78 10.35 -21.72 -8.53
CA ARG A 78 10.65 -22.96 -7.79
C ARG A 78 9.54 -23.40 -6.82
N THR A 79 8.63 -22.50 -6.45
CA THR A 79 7.64 -22.75 -5.39
C THR A 79 6.22 -22.60 -5.92
N PRO A 80 5.55 -23.69 -6.35
CA PRO A 80 4.19 -23.65 -6.90
C PRO A 80 3.19 -22.95 -5.98
N TRP A 81 3.23 -23.24 -4.68
CA TRP A 81 2.38 -22.60 -3.67
C TRP A 81 2.48 -21.06 -3.66
N LEU A 82 3.67 -20.50 -3.94
CA LEU A 82 3.86 -19.05 -4.02
C LEU A 82 3.30 -18.49 -5.33
N ARG A 83 3.46 -19.25 -6.43
CA ARG A 83 3.02 -18.88 -7.78
C ARG A 83 1.50 -18.78 -7.88
N GLU A 84 0.77 -19.65 -7.19
CA GLU A 84 -0.70 -19.63 -7.09
C GLU A 84 -1.25 -18.31 -6.55
N GLY A 85 -0.48 -17.60 -5.72
CA GLY A 85 -0.84 -16.29 -5.20
C GLY A 85 -0.69 -15.16 -6.21
N ALA A 86 -1.35 -14.05 -5.92
CA ALA A 86 -1.33 -12.86 -6.75
C ALA A 86 0.05 -12.18 -6.72
N SER A 87 0.59 -11.85 -7.90
CA SER A 87 1.90 -11.21 -8.00
C SER A 87 1.93 -9.78 -7.45
N VAL A 88 0.82 -9.05 -7.56
CA VAL A 88 0.72 -7.64 -7.13
C VAL A 88 1.01 -7.45 -5.64
N PRO A 89 0.31 -8.12 -4.69
CA PRO A 89 0.59 -7.96 -3.27
C PRO A 89 1.99 -8.47 -2.90
N GLN A 90 2.47 -9.53 -3.54
CA GLN A 90 3.83 -10.06 -3.36
C GLN A 90 4.90 -9.02 -3.72
N GLN A 91 4.74 -8.31 -4.84
CA GLN A 91 5.61 -7.20 -5.23
C GLN A 91 5.47 -5.99 -4.30
N GLN A 92 4.26 -5.67 -3.81
CA GLN A 92 4.09 -4.58 -2.85
C GLN A 92 4.81 -4.87 -1.53
N VAL A 93 4.83 -6.11 -1.07
CA VAL A 93 5.57 -6.51 0.14
C VAL A 93 7.06 -6.19 0.01
N ILE A 94 7.66 -6.45 -1.16
CA ILE A 94 9.08 -6.14 -1.42
C ILE A 94 9.32 -4.63 -1.39
N ARG A 95 8.42 -3.85 -1.99
CA ARG A 95 8.50 -2.38 -1.96
C ARG A 95 8.34 -1.83 -0.56
N ASP A 96 7.42 -2.37 0.23
CA ASP A 96 7.21 -1.98 1.62
C ASP A 96 8.42 -2.34 2.50
N PHE A 97 9.01 -3.51 2.28
CA PHE A 97 10.28 -3.90 2.92
C PHE A 97 11.39 -2.91 2.57
N GLY A 98 11.57 -2.61 1.28
CA GLY A 98 12.56 -1.67 0.79
C GLY A 98 12.40 -0.28 1.42
N ARG A 99 11.15 0.23 1.49
CA ARG A 99 10.84 1.52 2.13
C ARG A 99 11.15 1.49 3.62
N SER A 100 10.76 0.42 4.33
CA SER A 100 11.02 0.28 5.77
C SER A 100 12.52 0.22 6.07
N ARG A 101 13.29 -0.54 5.29
CA ARG A 101 14.75 -0.62 5.39
C ARG A 101 15.43 0.73 5.07
N ALA A 102 15.00 1.40 3.99
CA ALA A 102 15.54 2.70 3.61
C ALA A 102 15.29 3.76 4.69
N LYS A 103 14.08 3.78 5.28
CA LYS A 103 13.76 4.67 6.40
C LYS A 103 14.63 4.40 7.63
N ALA A 104 14.82 3.14 8.01
CA ALA A 104 15.71 2.78 9.12
C ALA A 104 17.15 3.26 8.88
N HIS A 105 17.69 3.07 7.67
CA HIS A 105 19.02 3.57 7.33
C HIS A 105 19.08 5.10 7.31
N LYS A 106 18.06 5.77 6.78
CA LYS A 106 17.95 7.23 6.78
C LYS A 106 17.99 7.78 8.21
N ASP A 107 17.20 7.21 9.12
CA ASP A 107 17.11 7.67 10.51
C ASP A 107 18.42 7.48 11.29
N ILE A 108 19.15 6.40 10.99
CA ILE A 108 20.50 6.16 11.54
C ILE A 108 21.48 7.20 11.00
N ARG A 109 21.46 7.46 9.68
CA ARG A 109 22.34 8.44 9.02
C ARG A 109 22.08 9.86 9.53
N GLU A 110 20.82 10.21 9.76
CA GLU A 110 20.38 11.50 10.32
C GLU A 110 20.58 11.60 11.84
N ARG A 111 21.13 10.55 12.47
CA ARG A 111 21.43 10.50 13.91
C ARG A 111 20.26 10.87 14.81
N LEU A 112 19.02 10.60 14.38
CA LEU A 112 17.82 10.89 15.17
C LEU A 112 17.88 10.24 16.56
N PRO A 113 17.22 10.77 17.60
CA PRO A 113 17.11 10.08 18.89
C PRO A 113 16.58 8.65 18.73
N GLN A 114 17.10 7.68 19.48
CA GLN A 114 16.73 6.26 19.32
C GLN A 114 15.21 6.02 19.39
N ARG A 115 14.50 6.77 20.25
CA ARG A 115 13.03 6.73 20.39
C ARG A 115 12.26 7.18 19.14
N GLN A 116 12.91 7.90 18.22
CA GLN A 116 12.31 8.42 16.97
C GLN A 116 12.75 7.62 15.74
N ARG A 117 13.74 6.72 15.86
CA ARG A 117 14.25 5.94 14.73
C ARG A 117 13.28 4.82 14.38
N ALA A 118 13.01 4.66 13.08
CA ALA A 118 12.42 3.43 12.58
C ALA A 118 13.38 2.25 12.80
N GLY A 119 12.88 1.16 13.38
CA GLY A 119 13.63 -0.08 13.52
C GLY A 119 13.87 -0.77 12.17
N MET A 120 14.97 -1.51 12.06
CA MET A 120 15.22 -2.40 10.92
C MET A 120 14.09 -3.44 10.80
N PRO A 121 13.61 -3.76 9.58
CA PRO A 121 12.61 -4.80 9.38
C PRO A 121 12.95 -6.11 10.10
N LYS A 122 11.99 -6.62 10.87
CA LYS A 122 12.08 -7.89 11.58
C LYS A 122 11.22 -8.95 10.90
N TRP A 123 11.48 -10.21 11.24
CA TRP A 123 10.70 -11.35 10.78
C TRP A 123 9.24 -11.20 11.25
N LYS A 124 8.30 -11.51 10.36
CA LYS A 124 6.87 -11.58 10.68
C LYS A 124 6.52 -13.01 11.11
N LYS A 125 6.15 -13.17 12.38
CA LYS A 125 5.68 -14.45 12.93
C LYS A 125 4.20 -14.65 12.62
N LYS A 126 3.81 -15.88 12.29
CA LYS A 126 2.43 -16.22 11.87
C LYS A 126 1.37 -15.82 12.89
N ARG A 127 1.64 -16.01 14.19
CA ARG A 127 0.68 -15.74 15.28
C ARG A 127 0.72 -14.30 15.82
N GLU A 128 1.74 -13.51 15.47
CA GLU A 128 1.91 -12.14 15.99
C GLU A 128 1.65 -11.07 14.92
N ALA A 129 1.93 -11.38 13.65
CA ALA A 129 1.82 -10.41 12.57
C ALA A 129 0.41 -10.42 11.99
N LEU A 130 -0.33 -9.32 12.22
CA LEU A 130 -1.66 -9.11 11.65
C LEU A 130 -1.63 -9.10 10.12
N PRO A 131 -2.60 -9.76 9.46
CA PRO A 131 -2.73 -9.75 8.00
C PRO A 131 -2.83 -8.35 7.41
N THR A 132 -2.01 -8.09 6.40
CA THR A 132 -2.11 -6.87 5.60
C THR A 132 -1.66 -7.12 4.16
N LEU A 133 -2.49 -6.73 3.21
CA LEU A 133 -2.29 -6.92 1.78
C LEU A 133 -2.47 -5.58 1.08
N ASN A 134 -1.47 -5.17 0.30
CA ASN A 134 -1.50 -3.94 -0.48
C ASN A 134 -1.67 -4.27 -1.96
N TYR A 135 -2.71 -3.71 -2.58
CA TYR A 135 -2.98 -3.84 -4.00
C TYR A 135 -2.87 -2.46 -4.66
N THR A 136 -2.23 -2.42 -5.82
CA THR A 136 -2.23 -1.26 -6.71
C THR A 136 -3.44 -1.34 -7.63
N ARG A 137 -3.72 -0.27 -8.39
CA ARG A 137 -4.83 -0.17 -9.35
C ARG A 137 -5.04 -1.42 -10.24
N ARG A 138 -3.97 -2.09 -10.66
CA ARG A 138 -4.05 -3.31 -11.50
C ARG A 138 -4.45 -4.58 -10.72
N GLY A 139 -4.30 -4.55 -9.39
CA GLY A 139 -4.56 -5.68 -8.50
C GLY A 139 -5.93 -5.67 -7.85
N PHE A 140 -6.80 -4.71 -8.15
CA PHE A 140 -8.17 -4.70 -7.66
C PHE A 140 -9.14 -4.01 -8.62
N ARG A 141 -10.43 -4.29 -8.49
CA ARG A 141 -11.54 -3.62 -9.17
C ARG A 141 -12.70 -3.43 -8.20
N LEU A 142 -13.41 -2.33 -8.36
CA LEU A 142 -14.68 -2.09 -7.68
C LEU A 142 -15.80 -2.32 -8.70
N ARG A 143 -16.75 -3.20 -8.38
CA ARG A 143 -17.89 -3.53 -9.23
C ARG A 143 -19.07 -3.92 -8.34
N ASP A 144 -20.25 -3.37 -8.58
CA ASP A 144 -21.49 -3.73 -7.89
C ASP A 144 -21.35 -3.70 -6.34
N ASP A 145 -20.71 -2.65 -5.79
CA ASP A 145 -20.37 -2.50 -4.36
C ASP A 145 -19.45 -3.58 -3.76
N ARG A 146 -18.77 -4.35 -4.62
CA ARG A 146 -17.83 -5.38 -4.21
C ARG A 146 -16.41 -5.01 -4.62
N LEU A 147 -15.50 -5.36 -3.72
CA LEU A 147 -14.06 -5.27 -3.93
C LEU A 147 -13.55 -6.61 -4.45
N HIS A 148 -13.19 -6.61 -5.73
CA HIS A 148 -12.53 -7.74 -6.39
C HIS A 148 -11.03 -7.54 -6.32
N LEU A 149 -10.32 -8.48 -5.69
CA LEU A 149 -8.87 -8.49 -5.59
C LEU A 149 -8.28 -9.52 -6.56
N ALA A 150 -7.07 -9.24 -7.03
CA ALA A 150 -6.24 -10.24 -7.68
C ALA A 150 -6.06 -11.44 -6.75
N GLY A 151 -6.11 -12.65 -7.33
CA GLY A 151 -6.20 -13.91 -6.57
C GLY A 151 -7.63 -14.44 -6.39
N GLY A 152 -8.61 -13.85 -7.08
CA GLY A 152 -9.99 -14.36 -7.12
C GLY A 152 -10.79 -14.09 -5.83
N ILE A 153 -10.35 -13.12 -5.03
CA ILE A 153 -10.98 -12.80 -3.74
C ILE A 153 -12.02 -11.69 -3.96
N VAL A 154 -13.26 -11.94 -3.55
CA VAL A 154 -14.35 -10.96 -3.64
C VAL A 154 -14.85 -10.63 -2.24
N LEU A 155 -14.90 -9.34 -1.92
CA LEU A 155 -15.24 -8.81 -0.60
C LEU A 155 -16.37 -7.80 -0.73
N THR A 156 -17.27 -7.75 0.26
CA THR A 156 -18.32 -6.73 0.29
C THR A 156 -17.86 -5.56 1.15
N VAL A 157 -17.84 -4.37 0.55
CA VAL A 157 -17.45 -3.14 1.24
C VAL A 157 -18.67 -2.58 1.98
N VAL A 158 -18.50 -2.22 3.24
CA VAL A 158 -19.51 -1.47 4.00
C VAL A 158 -19.16 0.00 3.86
N TRP A 159 -19.80 0.66 2.90
CA TRP A 159 -19.60 2.07 2.62
C TRP A 159 -20.11 2.93 3.78
N SER A 160 -19.27 3.86 4.23
CA SER A 160 -19.59 4.86 5.26
C SER A 160 -19.52 6.29 4.73
N ARG A 161 -19.01 6.44 3.52
CA ARG A 161 -18.83 7.69 2.75
C ARG A 161 -18.47 7.30 1.33
N ASP A 162 -18.80 8.16 0.37
CA ASP A 162 -18.38 7.97 -1.01
C ASP A 162 -16.89 8.29 -1.18
N LEU A 163 -16.28 7.66 -2.18
CA LEU A 163 -14.91 7.98 -2.58
C LEU A 163 -14.93 9.22 -3.48
N PRO A 164 -14.09 10.23 -3.23
CA PRO A 164 -14.10 11.48 -4.00
C PRO A 164 -13.62 11.29 -5.45
N ALA A 165 -12.92 10.19 -5.72
CA ALA A 165 -12.34 9.84 -7.00
C ALA A 165 -12.03 8.34 -7.02
N GLU A 166 -11.75 7.81 -8.21
CA GLU A 166 -11.36 6.42 -8.35
C GLU A 166 -10.05 6.12 -7.59
N PRO A 167 -10.01 5.07 -6.75
CA PRO A 167 -8.85 4.80 -5.92
C PRO A 167 -7.67 4.23 -6.73
N SER A 168 -6.47 4.70 -6.39
CA SER A 168 -5.18 4.27 -7.00
C SER A 168 -4.59 3.00 -6.37
N SER A 169 -5.03 2.69 -5.16
CA SER A 169 -4.56 1.56 -4.35
C SER A 169 -5.59 1.20 -3.29
N VAL A 170 -5.58 -0.06 -2.86
CA VAL A 170 -6.34 -0.52 -1.69
C VAL A 170 -5.43 -1.33 -0.78
N ARG A 171 -5.51 -1.07 0.52
CA ARG A 171 -4.95 -1.93 1.57
C ARG A 171 -6.06 -2.71 2.22
N VAL A 172 -5.99 -4.03 2.22
CA VAL A 172 -6.88 -4.89 2.99
C VAL A 172 -6.13 -5.40 4.20
N TYR A 173 -6.70 -5.26 5.40
CA TYR A 173 -6.03 -5.65 6.64
C TYR A 173 -7.02 -6.12 7.70
N GLN A 174 -6.50 -6.88 8.66
CA GLN A 174 -7.25 -7.32 9.83
C GLN A 174 -6.75 -6.56 11.07
N ASP A 175 -7.68 -6.16 11.94
CA ASP A 175 -7.35 -5.60 13.25
C ASP A 175 -7.04 -6.71 14.29
N SER A 176 -6.70 -6.31 15.51
CA SER A 176 -6.39 -7.25 16.60
C SER A 176 -7.61 -8.01 17.14
N VAL A 177 -8.83 -7.56 16.84
CA VAL A 177 -10.09 -8.19 17.27
C VAL A 177 -10.61 -9.16 16.20
N GLY A 178 -10.00 -9.16 15.01
CA GLY A 178 -10.32 -10.06 13.91
C GLY A 178 -11.18 -9.45 12.82
N HIS A 179 -11.55 -8.17 12.93
CA HIS A 179 -12.33 -7.47 11.90
C HIS A 179 -11.46 -7.07 10.71
N TRP A 180 -12.05 -7.16 9.53
CA TRP A 180 -11.41 -6.80 8.27
C TRP A 180 -11.82 -5.42 7.79
N TYR A 181 -10.84 -4.70 7.25
CA TYR A 181 -10.97 -3.35 6.73
C TYR A 181 -10.28 -3.22 5.39
N CYS A 182 -10.78 -2.31 4.55
CA CYS A 182 -10.07 -1.82 3.38
C CYS A 182 -9.79 -0.32 3.52
N SER A 183 -8.60 0.11 3.12
CA SER A 183 -8.23 1.53 3.05
C SER A 183 -7.86 1.89 1.61
N PHE A 184 -8.70 2.72 0.98
CA PHE A 184 -8.50 3.21 -0.38
C PHE A 184 -7.62 4.46 -0.38
N GLY A 185 -6.64 4.50 -1.27
CA GLY A 185 -5.85 5.71 -1.53
C GLY A 185 -6.39 6.45 -2.75
N ALA A 186 -7.06 7.58 -2.53
CA ALA A 186 -7.64 8.40 -3.59
C ALA A 186 -7.02 9.80 -3.60
N THR A 187 -6.92 10.39 -4.79
CA THR A 187 -6.53 11.78 -4.96
C THR A 187 -7.75 12.65 -4.68
N ARG A 188 -7.60 13.64 -3.80
CA ARG A 188 -8.61 14.65 -3.54
C ARG A 188 -8.31 15.84 -4.44
N SER A 189 -9.19 16.13 -5.39
CA SER A 189 -9.22 17.44 -6.02
C SER A 189 -9.71 18.45 -4.99
N ARG A 190 -8.99 19.56 -4.82
CA ARG A 190 -9.46 20.67 -4.01
C ARG A 190 -10.48 21.42 -4.86
N SER A 191 -11.77 21.29 -4.57
CA SER A 191 -12.78 22.16 -5.18
C SER A 191 -12.55 23.58 -4.67
N ILE A 192 -12.07 24.46 -5.55
CA ILE A 192 -12.07 25.90 -5.31
C ILE A 192 -13.54 26.33 -5.44
N GLN A 193 -14.18 26.72 -4.34
CA GLN A 193 -15.43 27.49 -4.43
C GLN A 193 -15.06 28.86 -4.98
N VAL A 194 -15.24 29.06 -6.28
CA VAL A 194 -15.26 30.42 -6.85
C VAL A 194 -16.58 31.03 -6.39
N GLY A 195 -16.50 31.96 -5.43
CA GLY A 195 -17.65 32.77 -5.05
C GLY A 195 -18.10 33.57 -6.26
N MET A 196 -19.28 33.26 -6.79
CA MET A 196 -19.95 34.15 -7.73
C MET A 196 -20.33 35.43 -6.98
N ALA A 197 -19.55 36.49 -7.16
CA ALA A 197 -20.00 37.83 -6.85
C ALA A 197 -21.22 38.12 -7.74
N ARG A 198 -22.39 38.25 -7.12
CA ARG A 198 -23.59 38.76 -7.80
C ARG A 198 -23.29 40.20 -8.21
N GLY A 199 -23.33 40.47 -9.51
CA GLY A 199 -23.35 41.83 -10.03
C GLY A 199 -24.64 42.51 -9.60
N GLU A 200 -24.51 43.69 -9.00
CA GLU A 200 -25.62 44.61 -8.80
C GLU A 200 -25.94 45.26 -10.16
N GLU A 201 -27.13 44.98 -10.70
CA GLU A 201 -27.72 45.75 -11.79
C GLU A 201 -28.28 47.05 -11.22
N GLU A 202 -27.60 48.17 -11.50
CA GLU A 202 -28.14 49.52 -11.33
C GLU A 202 -29.20 49.77 -12.42
N PHE A 203 -30.48 49.65 -12.05
CA PHE A 203 -31.58 50.15 -12.87
C PHE A 203 -31.60 51.68 -12.79
N GLY A 204 -31.14 52.33 -13.86
CA GLY A 204 -31.30 53.77 -14.06
C GLY A 204 -32.77 54.14 -14.32
N LEU A 205 -33.31 54.99 -13.46
CA LEU A 205 -34.52 55.78 -13.71
C LEU A 205 -34.08 57.23 -13.93
N SER A 206 -34.32 57.73 -15.14
CA SER A 206 -34.33 59.17 -15.45
C SER A 206 -35.75 59.57 -15.87
N PRO A 207 -36.12 60.85 -15.65
CA PRO A 207 -37.48 61.27 -15.31
C PRO A 207 -38.44 61.42 -16.49
#